data_AF-A0A4R1TQG7-F1
#
_entry.id   AF-A0A4R1TQG7-F1
#
_cell.length_a   1.000
_cell.length_b   1.000
_cell.length_c   1.000
_cell.angle_alpha   90.00
_cell.angle_beta   90.00
_cell.angle_gamma   90.00
#
_symmetry.space_group_name_H-M   'P 1'
#
loop_
_entity.id
_entity.type
_entity.pdbx_description
1 polymer ?
#
loop_
_entity_poly.entity_id
_entity_poly.type
_entity_poly.pdbx_seq_one_letter_code
_entity_poly.pdbx_strand_id
1 'polypeptide(L)'
;MAREFEERGLVEVNADPSDGRRRVLSPTDKARHEAAALSAFNADLNALFDGLFADIDASLISVLDRFDAQLDASSIPKRLAALKSTKE
;
A
#
# COMPACT_ATOMS: atom_id res chain seq x y z
N MET A 1 -12.77 9.76 -0.79
CA MET A 1 -12.52 8.65 -1.72
C MET A 1 -12.83 9.08 -3.15
N ALA A 2 -14.03 8.89 -3.72
CA ALA A 2 -14.27 9.21 -5.15
C ALA A 2 -13.92 10.65 -5.57
N ARG A 3 -14.28 11.64 -4.74
CA ARG A 3 -13.98 13.07 -4.96
C ARG A 3 -12.47 13.37 -5.03
N GLU A 4 -11.66 12.68 -4.23
CA GLU A 4 -10.21 12.87 -4.22
C GLU A 4 -9.58 12.33 -5.50
N PHE A 5 -10.08 11.19 -6.01
CA PHE A 5 -9.63 10.63 -7.28
C PHE A 5 -10.07 11.48 -8.47
N GLU A 6 -11.26 12.09 -8.40
CA GLU A 6 -11.72 13.06 -9.38
C GLU A 6 -10.86 14.34 -9.38
N GLU A 7 -10.59 14.93 -8.22
CA GLU A 7 -9.71 16.10 -8.05
C GLU A 7 -8.29 15.84 -8.57
N ARG A 8 -7.81 14.59 -8.48
CA ARG A 8 -6.51 14.16 -9.01
C ARG A 8 -6.52 13.80 -10.50
N GLY A 9 -7.69 13.87 -11.16
CA GLY A 9 -7.88 13.54 -12.58
C GLY A 9 -7.76 12.04 -12.88
N LEU A 10 -8.02 11.19 -11.88
CA LEU A 10 -7.94 9.73 -11.98
C LEU A 10 -9.30 9.09 -12.29
N VAL A 11 -10.39 9.77 -11.96
CA VAL A 11 -11.74 9.28 -12.21
C VAL A 11 -12.57 10.39 -12.86
N GLU A 12 -13.33 10.01 -13.89
CA GLU A 12 -14.40 10.81 -14.47
C GLU A 12 -15.74 10.38 -13.90
N VAL A 13 -16.60 11.36 -13.62
CA VAL A 13 -17.93 11.14 -13.06
C VAL A 13 -18.97 11.52 -14.11
N ASN A 14 -19.65 10.51 -14.67
CA ASN A 14 -20.66 10.69 -15.70
C ASN A 14 -22.07 10.38 -15.17
N ALA A 15 -23.10 10.97 -15.76
CA ALA A 15 -24.48 10.57 -15.47
C ALA A 15 -24.76 9.18 -16.07
N ASP A 16 -25.48 8.34 -15.33
CA ASP A 16 -25.94 7.05 -15.87
C ASP A 16 -27.01 7.30 -16.94
N PRO A 17 -26.84 6.77 -18.17
CA PRO A 17 -27.81 6.94 -19.24
C PRO A 17 -29.17 6.27 -18.95
N SER A 18 -29.25 5.34 -18.01
CA SER A 18 -30.47 4.62 -17.62
C SER A 18 -31.23 5.27 -16.46
N ASP A 19 -30.53 6.04 -15.61
CA ASP A 19 -31.11 6.79 -14.48
C ASP A 19 -30.24 7.99 -14.17
N GLY A 20 -30.64 9.19 -14.60
CA GLY A 20 -29.86 10.43 -14.45
C GLY A 20 -29.57 10.86 -13.00
N ARG A 21 -30.18 10.20 -12.01
CA ARG A 21 -29.86 10.39 -10.58
C ARG A 21 -28.59 9.64 -10.16
N ARG A 22 -28.16 8.64 -10.93
CA ARG A 22 -26.95 7.85 -10.66
C ARG A 22 -25.74 8.50 -11.31
N ARG A 23 -24.58 8.25 -10.70
CA ARG A 23 -23.27 8.66 -11.20
C ARG A 23 -22.41 7.42 -11.42
N VAL A 24 -21.83 7.33 -12.60
CA VAL A 24 -20.89 6.26 -12.99
C VAL A 24 -19.48 6.82 -12.88
N LEU A 25 -18.63 6.11 -12.15
CA LEU A 25 -17.21 6.41 -12.01
C LEU A 25 -16.43 5.60 -13.03
N SER A 26 -15.71 6.27 -13.91
CA SER A 26 -14.86 5.64 -14.91
C SER A 26 -13.42 6.08 -14.71
N PRO A 27 -12.43 5.16 -14.71
CA PRO A 27 -11.03 5.56 -14.67
C PRO A 27 -10.68 6.36 -15.94
N THR A 28 -9.86 7.39 -15.79
CA THR A 28 -9.30 8.14 -16.91
C THR A 28 -8.14 7.37 -17.57
N ASP A 29 -7.66 7.86 -18.72
CA ASP A 29 -6.43 7.32 -19.33
C ASP A 29 -5.22 7.47 -18.40
N LYS A 30 -5.15 8.59 -17.67
CA LYS A 30 -4.13 8.82 -16.63
C LYS A 30 -4.20 7.73 -15.55
N ALA A 31 -5.39 7.43 -15.02
CA ALA A 31 -5.54 6.38 -14.02
C ALA A 31 -5.21 4.99 -14.55
N ARG A 32 -5.58 4.66 -15.80
CA ARG A 32 -5.19 3.40 -16.43
C ARG A 32 -3.67 3.28 -16.53
N HIS A 33 -2.99 4.35 -16.93
CA HIS A 33 -1.54 4.37 -17.04
C HIS A 33 -0.85 4.25 -15.67
N GLU A 34 -1.29 5.02 -14.67
CA GLU A 34 -0.75 4.94 -13.31
C GLU A 34 -1.00 3.57 -12.66
N ALA A 35 -2.18 2.98 -12.88
CA ALA A 35 -2.49 1.63 -12.39
C ALA A 35 -1.58 0.57 -13.04
N ALA A 36 -1.31 0.69 -14.34
CA ALA A 36 -0.38 -0.21 -15.02
C ALA A 36 1.05 -0.06 -14.47
N ALA A 37 1.51 1.17 -14.23
CA ALA A 37 2.82 1.43 -13.63
C ALA A 37 2.93 0.87 -12.20
N LEU A 38 1.90 1.05 -11.37
CA LEU A 38 1.83 0.46 -10.02
C LEU A 38 1.81 -1.07 -10.08
N SER A 39 1.09 -1.65 -11.04
CA SER A 39 1.07 -3.11 -11.21
C SER A 39 2.45 -3.66 -11.58
N ALA A 40 3.18 -2.97 -12.47
CA ALA A 40 4.54 -3.36 -12.84
C ALA A 40 5.50 -3.22 -11.64
N PHE A 41 5.46 -2.08 -10.95
CA PHE A 41 6.25 -1.85 -9.75
C PHE A 41 6.00 -2.90 -8.65
N ASN A 42 4.73 -3.27 -8.42
CA ASN A 42 4.39 -4.31 -7.45
C ASN A 42 4.89 -5.69 -7.88
N ALA A 43 4.89 -6.00 -9.19
CA ALA A 43 5.47 -7.23 -9.69
C ALA A 43 6.99 -7.28 -9.47
N ASP A 44 7.69 -6.18 -9.71
CA ASP A 44 9.13 -6.06 -9.47
C ASP A 44 9.46 -6.19 -7.97
N LEU A 45 8.66 -5.55 -7.10
CA LEU A 45 8.80 -5.69 -5.66
C LEU A 45 8.60 -7.14 -5.20
N ASN A 46 7.56 -7.82 -5.72
CA ASN A 46 7.32 -9.22 -5.39
C ASN A 46 8.51 -10.09 -5.82
N ALA A 47 9.06 -9.88 -7.02
CA ALA A 47 10.22 -10.64 -7.48
C ALA A 47 11.48 -10.38 -6.61
N LEU A 48 11.69 -9.14 -6.17
CA LEU A 48 12.78 -8.79 -5.26
C LEU A 48 12.60 -9.48 -3.90
N PHE A 49 11.38 -9.50 -3.38
CA PHE A 49 11.06 -10.21 -2.15
C PHE A 49 11.26 -11.72 -2.31
N ASP A 50 10.78 -12.32 -3.39
CA ASP A 50 10.97 -13.76 -3.67
C ASP A 50 12.46 -14.13 -3.68
N GLY A 51 13.32 -13.29 -4.29
CA GLY A 51 14.77 -13.47 -4.26
C GLY A 51 15.36 -13.34 -2.86
N LEU A 52 14.97 -12.29 -2.12
CA LEU A 52 15.39 -12.08 -0.73
C LEU A 52 14.99 -13.27 0.17
N PHE A 53 13.81 -13.86 -0.04
CA PHE A 53 13.30 -14.97 0.76
C PHE A 53 13.86 -16.33 0.35
N ALA A 54 14.20 -16.53 -0.92
CA ALA A 54 14.96 -17.69 -1.37
C ALA A 54 16.36 -17.72 -0.70
N ASP A 55 16.97 -16.55 -0.49
CA ASP A 55 18.28 -16.43 0.15
C ASP A 55 18.24 -16.59 1.69
N ILE A 56 17.08 -16.36 2.32
CA ILE A 56 16.94 -16.31 3.80
C ILE A 56 16.40 -17.63 4.39
N ASP A 57 15.88 -18.57 3.58
CA ASP A 57 15.29 -19.85 4.04
C ASP A 57 14.30 -19.67 5.21
N ALA A 58 13.55 -18.57 5.20
CA ALA A 58 12.51 -18.27 6.19
C ALA A 58 11.28 -17.66 5.52
N SER A 59 10.10 -18.14 5.90
CA SER A 59 8.80 -17.65 5.43
C SER A 59 8.60 -16.17 5.80
N LEU A 60 8.34 -15.31 4.80
CA LEU A 60 8.05 -13.87 4.96
C LEU A 60 6.94 -13.61 6.00
N ILE A 61 5.87 -14.39 5.95
CA ILE A 61 4.74 -14.26 6.89
C ILE A 61 5.25 -14.51 8.32
N SER A 62 6.07 -15.54 8.52
CA SER A 62 6.65 -15.84 9.82
C SER A 62 7.63 -14.77 10.31
N VAL A 63 8.35 -14.09 9.42
CA VAL A 63 9.22 -12.95 9.77
C VAL A 63 8.39 -11.72 10.14
N LEU A 64 7.37 -11.38 9.36
CA LEU A 64 6.48 -10.26 9.63
C LEU A 64 5.66 -10.47 10.91
N ASP A 65 5.11 -11.67 11.13
CA ASP A 65 4.39 -12.03 12.36
C ASP A 65 5.30 -11.86 13.59
N ARG A 66 6.57 -12.28 13.47
CA ARG A 66 7.54 -12.16 14.55
C ARG A 66 7.94 -10.71 14.81
N PHE A 67 8.00 -9.90 13.76
CA PHE A 67 8.27 -8.47 13.87
C PHE A 67 7.10 -7.73 14.53
N ASP A 68 5.87 -8.02 14.11
CA ASP A 68 4.65 -7.45 14.68
C ASP A 68 4.50 -7.83 16.16
N ALA A 69 4.72 -9.10 16.51
CA ALA A 69 4.74 -9.57 17.89
C ALA A 69 5.78 -8.85 18.77
N GLN A 70 6.95 -8.51 18.23
CA GLN A 70 7.95 -7.72 18.95
C GLN A 70 7.55 -6.25 19.12
N LEU A 71 6.89 -5.67 18.11
CA LEU A 71 6.37 -4.31 18.18
C LEU A 71 5.23 -4.19 19.21
N ASP A 72 4.40 -5.21 19.37
CA ASP A 72 3.33 -5.28 20.37
C ASP A 72 3.83 -5.56 21.79
N ALA A 73 4.89 -6.37 21.91
CA ALA A 73 5.51 -6.66 23.21
C ALA A 73 6.14 -5.40 23.86
N SER A 74 6.43 -4.36 23.08
CA SER A 74 7.02 -3.11 23.56
C SER A 74 6.22 -1.90 23.11
N SER A 75 5.50 -1.28 24.05
CA SER A 75 4.71 -0.08 23.77
C SER A 75 5.57 1.04 23.17
N ILE A 76 5.00 1.81 22.23
CA ILE A 76 5.68 2.93 21.55
C ILE A 76 6.43 3.85 22.53
N PRO A 77 5.87 4.25 23.70
CA PRO A 77 6.60 5.06 24.68
C PRO A 77 7.88 4.40 25.21
N LYS A 78 7.86 3.08 25.46
CA LYS A 78 9.06 2.34 25.92
C LYS A 78 10.13 2.27 24.83
N ARG A 79 9.73 2.05 23.57
CA ARG A 79 10.68 2.04 22.43
C ARG A 79 11.34 3.39 22.23
N LEU A 80 10.58 4.49 22.36
CA LEU A 80 11.12 5.85 22.26
C LEU A 80 12.06 6.21 23.41
N ALA A 81 11.81 5.70 24.63
CA ALA A 81 12.70 5.89 25.77
C ALA A 81 14.02 5.14 25.60
N ALA A 82 13.99 3.90 25.11
CA ALA A 82 15.19 3.10 24.83
C ALA A 82 16.09 3.78 23.79
N LEU A 83 15.53 4.33 22.71
CA LEU A 83 16.29 5.05 21.67
C LEU A 83 17.01 6.31 22.20
N LYS A 84 16.42 6.99 23.19
CA LYS A 84 17.04 8.14 23.85
C LYS A 84 18.18 7.72 24.79
N SER A 85 18.05 6.57 25.46
CA SER A 85 19.06 6.03 26.38
C SER A 85 20.32 5.53 25.69
N THR A 86 20.26 5.12 24.42
CA THR A 86 21.44 4.71 23.63
C THR A 86 22.28 5.87 23.10
N LYS A 87 21.92 7.13 23.41
CA LYS A 87 22.62 8.34 22.96
C LYS A 87 23.50 8.99 24.05
N GLU A 88 23.63 8.37 25.21
CA GLU A 88 24.61 8.71 26.27
C GLU A 88 25.77 7.71 26.26
#